data_AF-A0A3A4UPD6-F1
#
_entry.id   AF-A0A3A4UPD6-F1
#
_cell.length_a   1.000
_cell.length_b   1.000
_cell.length_c   1.000
_cell.angle_alpha   90.00
_cell.angle_beta   90.00
_cell.angle_gamma   90.00
#
_symmetry.space_group_name_H-M   'P 1'
#
loop_
_entity.id
_entity.type
_entity.pdbx_description
1 polymer ?
#
loop_
_entity_poly.entity_id
_entity_poly.type
_entity_poly.pdbx_seq_one_letter_code
_entity_poly.pdbx_strand_id
1 'polypeptide(L)'
;MATPTNQRILVTGGTGFLGSHVTEELKRRGYTNLTIPRSKTHDLRDPNTCRDLAAQHDAIIHLAANCGGIGYNRDNPYTLLRDNLLMGAHVIDAAVQNNVQKFVCVGTICAYPKYT
;
A
#
# COMPACT_ATOMS: atom_id res chain seq x y z
N MET A 1 -11.24 5.83 22.67
CA MET A 1 -12.24 6.41 21.74
C MET A 1 -12.59 5.34 20.72
N ALA A 2 -13.88 5.08 20.49
CA ALA A 2 -14.31 4.13 19.46
C ALA A 2 -13.93 4.71 18.09
N THR A 3 -13.17 3.96 17.29
CA THR A 3 -12.79 4.41 15.96
C THR A 3 -14.01 4.40 15.05
N PRO A 4 -14.29 5.46 14.28
CA PRO A 4 -15.42 5.47 13.36
C PRO A 4 -15.31 4.31 12.36
N THR A 5 -16.22 3.34 12.42
CA THR A 5 -16.19 2.11 11.61
C THR A 5 -16.64 2.32 10.16
N ASN A 6 -17.23 3.48 9.85
CA ASN A 6 -17.70 3.82 8.50
C ASN A 6 -16.64 4.50 7.61
N GLN A 7 -15.39 4.62 8.09
CA GLN A 7 -14.29 5.17 7.29
C GLN A 7 -14.02 4.31 6.05
N ARG A 8 -13.81 4.97 4.91
CA ARG A 8 -13.41 4.36 3.64
C ARG A 8 -11.90 4.18 3.64
N ILE A 9 -11.43 2.94 3.68
CA ILE A 9 -10.01 2.61 3.80
C ILE A 9 -9.55 1.89 2.54
N LEU A 10 -8.53 2.44 1.88
CA LEU A 10 -7.82 1.78 0.79
C LEU A 10 -6.66 0.98 1.36
N VAL A 11 -6.61 -0.33 1.06
CA VAL A 11 -5.54 -1.23 1.47
C VAL A 11 -4.83 -1.78 0.23
N THR A 12 -3.82 -1.06 -0.27
CA THR A 12 -2.99 -1.57 -1.38
C THR A 12 -2.14 -2.74 -0.90
N GLY A 13 -2.01 -3.79 -1.70
CA GLY A 13 -1.33 -5.02 -1.26
C GLY A 13 -2.09 -5.81 -0.21
N GLY A 14 -3.36 -5.49 0.08
CA GLY A 14 -4.20 -6.12 1.10
C GLY A 14 -4.50 -7.61 0.89
N THR A 15 -4.03 -8.21 -0.20
CA THR A 15 -4.16 -9.65 -0.46
C THR A 15 -2.82 -10.39 -0.44
N GLY A 16 -1.72 -9.68 -0.17
CA GLY A 16 -0.40 -10.27 0.05
C GLY A 16 -0.24 -10.82 1.48
N PHE A 17 0.96 -11.29 1.81
CA PHE A 17 1.27 -11.96 3.07
C PHE A 17 0.85 -11.16 4.33
N LEU A 18 1.37 -9.94 4.51
CA LEU A 18 0.96 -9.07 5.63
C LEU A 18 -0.43 -8.47 5.39
N GLY A 19 -0.74 -8.12 4.14
CA GLY A 19 -1.95 -7.43 3.77
C GLY A 19 -3.24 -8.19 4.09
N SER A 20 -3.25 -9.51 3.93
CA SER A 20 -4.41 -10.34 4.26
C SER A 20 -4.74 -10.26 5.75
N HIS A 21 -3.73 -10.38 6.61
CA HIS A 21 -3.90 -10.29 8.07
C HIS A 21 -4.37 -8.90 8.51
N VAL A 22 -3.81 -7.83 7.94
CA VAL A 22 -4.26 -6.46 8.21
C VAL A 22 -5.71 -6.26 7.77
N THR A 23 -6.07 -6.77 6.59
CA THR A 23 -7.43 -6.70 6.06
C THR A 23 -8.43 -7.44 6.96
N GLU A 24 -8.10 -8.66 7.38
CA GLU A 24 -8.97 -9.45 8.26
C GLU A 24 -9.11 -8.79 9.64
N GLU A 25 -8.03 -8.22 10.18
CA GLU A 25 -8.09 -7.48 11.45
C GLU A 25 -8.97 -6.22 11.34
N LEU A 26 -8.91 -5.48 10.22
CA LEU A 26 -9.82 -4.35 9.98
C LEU A 26 -11.28 -4.80 9.97
N LYS A 27 -11.60 -5.90 9.27
CA LYS A 27 -12.96 -6.47 9.28
C LYS A 27 -13.37 -6.89 10.69
N ARG A 28 -12.49 -7.56 11.44
CA ARG A 28 -12.74 -7.99 12.83
C ARG A 28 -13.01 -6.82 13.77
N ARG A 29 -12.41 -5.65 13.50
CA ARG A 29 -12.65 -4.39 14.21
C ARG A 29 -13.92 -3.65 13.75
N GLY A 30 -14.65 -4.20 12.78
CA GLY A 30 -15.93 -3.67 12.31
C GLY A 30 -15.84 -2.68 11.14
N TYR A 31 -14.68 -2.53 10.49
CA TYR A 31 -14.60 -1.72 9.28
C TYR A 31 -15.22 -2.47 8.09
N THR A 32 -16.20 -1.84 7.45
CA THR A 32 -16.94 -2.43 6.32
C THR A 32 -16.56 -1.84 4.97
N ASN A 33 -16.06 -0.60 4.94
CA ASN A 33 -15.80 0.15 3.71
C ASN A 33 -14.32 0.00 3.29
N LEU A 34 -13.93 -1.21 2.92
CA LEU A 34 -12.55 -1.53 2.52
C LEU A 34 -12.43 -1.67 0.99
N THR A 35 -11.49 -0.93 0.40
CA THR A 35 -11.09 -1.10 -1.01
C THR A 35 -9.75 -1.82 -1.05
N ILE A 36 -9.70 -2.97 -1.73
CA ILE A 36 -8.51 -3.84 -1.77
C ILE A 36 -8.16 -4.15 -3.23
N PRO A 37 -7.39 -3.27 -3.90
CA PRO A 37 -7.07 -3.44 -5.32
C PRO A 37 -6.17 -4.65 -5.56
N ARG A 38 -6.31 -5.26 -6.73
CA ARG A 38 -5.44 -6.34 -7.22
C ARG A 38 -4.45 -5.79 -8.23
N SER A 39 -3.18 -6.18 -8.12
CA SER A 39 -2.11 -5.75 -9.03
C SER A 39 -2.37 -6.10 -10.50
N LYS A 40 -3.17 -7.14 -10.79
CA LYS A 40 -3.55 -7.51 -12.16
C LYS A 40 -4.47 -6.49 -12.85
N THR A 41 -5.21 -5.70 -12.08
CA THR A 41 -6.20 -4.76 -12.60
C THR A 41 -5.88 -3.31 -12.25
N HIS A 42 -5.04 -3.08 -11.25
CA HIS A 42 -4.66 -1.76 -10.78
C HIS A 42 -3.14 -1.72 -10.60
N ASP A 43 -2.43 -1.27 -11.63
CA ASP A 43 -0.99 -1.10 -11.57
C ASP A 43 -0.64 0.24 -10.91
N LEU A 44 -0.13 0.18 -9.69
CA LEU A 44 0.24 1.38 -8.92
C LEU A 44 1.47 2.11 -9.48
N ARG A 45 2.16 1.54 -10.49
CA ARG A 45 3.20 2.24 -11.25
C ARG A 45 2.62 3.26 -12.22
N ASP A 46 1.32 3.20 -12.51
CA ASP A 46 0.60 4.24 -13.23
C ASP A 46 0.02 5.27 -12.24
N PRO A 47 0.39 6.56 -12.35
CA PRO A 47 -0.13 7.60 -11.47
C PRO A 47 -1.63 7.86 -11.67
N ASN A 48 -2.22 7.57 -12.84
CA ASN A 48 -3.67 7.71 -13.03
C ASN A 48 -4.43 6.71 -12.17
N THR A 49 -4.03 5.43 -12.23
CA THR A 49 -4.58 4.37 -11.38
C THR A 49 -4.53 4.74 -9.90
N CYS A 50 -3.43 5.34 -9.43
CA CYS A 50 -3.32 5.75 -8.03
C CYS A 50 -4.29 6.88 -7.66
N ARG A 51 -4.46 7.88 -8.53
CA ARG A 51 -5.44 8.97 -8.31
C ARG A 51 -6.86 8.46 -8.22
N ASP A 52 -7.23 7.57 -9.14
CA ASP A 52 -8.58 6.99 -9.19
C ASP A 52 -8.85 6.12 -7.95
N LEU A 53 -7.86 5.35 -7.51
CA LEU A 53 -7.97 4.53 -6.30
C LEU A 53 -8.03 5.36 -5.02
N ALA A 54 -7.25 6.43 -4.91
CA ALA A 54 -7.22 7.28 -3.72
C ALA A 54 -8.47 8.15 -3.58
N ALA A 55 -9.19 8.40 -4.68
CA ALA A 55 -10.41 9.17 -4.66
C ALA A 55 -11.40 8.61 -3.65
N GLN A 56 -12.05 9.49 -2.88
CA GLN A 56 -13.11 9.12 -1.93
C GLN A 56 -12.66 8.20 -0.77
N HIS A 57 -11.38 8.17 -0.39
CA HIS A 57 -10.92 7.44 0.79
C HIS A 57 -10.49 8.39 1.92
N ASP A 58 -10.79 7.98 3.15
CA ASP A 58 -10.45 8.76 4.34
C ASP A 58 -9.06 8.38 4.85
N ALA A 59 -8.65 7.12 4.63
CA ALA A 59 -7.32 6.61 4.98
C ALA A 59 -6.77 5.63 3.92
N ILE A 60 -5.45 5.59 3.80
CA ILE A 60 -4.72 4.62 2.97
C ILE A 60 -3.71 3.85 3.82
N ILE A 61 -3.70 2.53 3.69
CA ILE A 61 -2.66 1.64 4.19
C ILE A 61 -1.92 1.06 2.98
N HIS A 62 -0.67 1.48 2.79
CA HIS A 62 0.18 1.07 1.69
C HIS A 62 1.05 -0.12 2.06
N LEU A 63 0.65 -1.31 1.59
CA LEU A 63 1.35 -2.59 1.79
C LEU A 63 1.77 -3.24 0.46
N ALA A 64 1.48 -2.59 -0.68
CA ALA A 64 1.86 -3.11 -1.99
C ALA A 64 3.37 -2.97 -2.17
N ALA A 65 4.02 -4.05 -2.58
CA ALA A 65 5.43 -4.06 -2.93
C ALA A 65 5.71 -5.11 -4.00
N ASN A 66 6.65 -4.83 -4.88
CA ASN A 66 7.31 -5.84 -5.70
C ASN A 66 8.40 -6.51 -4.84
N CYS A 67 8.14 -7.75 -4.43
CA CYS A 67 9.00 -8.56 -3.57
C CYS A 67 9.11 -9.98 -4.15
N GLY A 68 10.34 -10.49 -4.26
CA GLY A 68 10.61 -11.87 -4.73
C GLY A 68 11.67 -12.63 -3.94
N GLY A 69 12.04 -12.14 -2.75
CA GLY A 69 13.11 -12.72 -1.93
C GLY A 69 14.52 -12.26 -2.34
N ILE A 70 15.54 -12.75 -1.63
CA ILE A 70 16.93 -12.29 -1.77
C ILE A 70 17.50 -12.60 -3.17
N GLY A 71 17.23 -13.79 -3.70
CA GLY A 71 17.69 -14.18 -5.04
C GLY A 71 17.12 -13.26 -6.12
N TYR A 72 15.79 -13.12 -6.17
CA TYR A 72 15.13 -12.24 -7.13
C TYR A 72 15.59 -10.78 -7.03
N ASN A 73 15.77 -10.27 -5.81
CA ASN A 73 16.28 -8.92 -5.59
C ASN A 73 17.70 -8.74 -6.16
N ARG A 74 18.60 -9.70 -5.90
CA ARG A 74 19.97 -9.67 -6.43
C ARG A 74 19.98 -9.70 -7.96
N ASP A 75 19.08 -10.46 -8.56
CA ASP A 75 19.01 -10.62 -10.01
C ASP A 75 18.27 -9.45 -10.70
N ASN A 76 17.42 -8.70 -9.98
CA ASN A 76 16.56 -7.65 -10.52
C ASN A 76 16.55 -6.32 -9.72
N PRO A 77 17.69 -5.82 -9.21
CA PRO A 77 17.70 -4.75 -8.19
C PRO A 77 17.07 -3.45 -8.70
N TYR A 78 17.32 -3.09 -9.96
CA TYR A 78 16.72 -1.92 -10.59
C TYR A 78 15.20 -2.01 -10.65
N THR A 79 14.67 -3.18 -11.04
CA THR A 79 13.21 -3.38 -11.15
C THR A 79 12.53 -3.25 -9.80
N LEU A 80 13.07 -3.88 -8.75
CA LEU A 80 12.50 -3.76 -7.41
C LEU A 80 12.57 -2.31 -6.91
N LEU A 81 13.71 -1.63 -7.10
CA LEU A 81 13.85 -0.23 -6.70
C LEU A 81 12.84 0.66 -7.43
N ARG A 82 12.83 0.61 -8.76
CA ARG A 82 11.97 1.43 -9.61
C ARG A 82 10.50 1.20 -9.28
N ASP A 83 10.05 -0.05 -9.25
CA ASP A 83 8.65 -0.37 -9.04
C ASP A 83 8.18 0.10 -7.66
N ASN A 84 8.93 -0.21 -6.60
CA ASN A 84 8.55 0.19 -5.24
C ASN A 84 8.63 1.71 -5.02
N LEU A 85 9.61 2.39 -5.63
CA LEU A 85 9.72 3.84 -5.58
C LEU A 85 8.53 4.52 -6.27
N LEU A 86 8.21 4.10 -7.50
CA LEU A 86 7.09 4.65 -8.26
C LEU A 86 5.76 4.41 -7.55
N MET A 87 5.49 3.17 -7.12
CA MET A 87 4.25 2.86 -6.40
C MET A 87 4.11 3.69 -5.12
N GLY A 88 5.18 3.79 -4.32
CA GLY A 88 5.16 4.59 -3.09
C GLY A 88 4.90 6.07 -3.37
N ALA A 89 5.63 6.67 -4.31
CA ALA A 89 5.50 8.07 -4.66
C ALA A 89 4.09 8.39 -5.20
N HIS A 90 3.59 7.60 -6.16
CA HIS A 90 2.28 7.85 -6.76
C HIS A 90 1.12 7.73 -5.76
N VAL A 91 1.17 6.75 -4.84
CA VAL A 91 0.11 6.60 -3.83
C VAL A 91 0.17 7.74 -2.81
N ILE A 92 1.36 8.21 -2.43
CA ILE A 92 1.53 9.38 -1.56
C ILE A 92 0.96 10.64 -2.23
N ASP A 93 1.35 10.90 -3.49
CA ASP A 93 0.85 12.05 -4.24
C ASP A 93 -0.67 12.00 -4.42
N ALA A 94 -1.21 10.83 -4.73
CA ALA A 94 -2.64 10.62 -4.86
C ALA A 94 -3.39 10.83 -3.53
N ALA A 95 -2.80 10.44 -2.39
CA ALA A 95 -3.35 10.74 -1.07
C ALA A 95 -3.44 12.25 -0.81
N VAL A 96 -2.37 12.99 -1.12
CA VAL A 96 -2.33 14.45 -0.94
C VAL A 96 -3.36 15.12 -1.83
N GLN A 97 -3.41 14.76 -3.12
CA GLN A 97 -4.35 15.33 -4.09
C GLN A 97 -5.83 15.10 -3.73
N ASN A 98 -6.13 13.99 -3.04
CA ASN A 98 -7.48 13.62 -2.63
C ASN A 98 -7.81 13.98 -1.18
N ASN A 99 -6.95 14.74 -0.48
CA ASN A 99 -7.14 15.14 0.92
C ASN A 99 -7.35 13.95 1.88
N VAL A 100 -6.65 12.85 1.65
CA VAL A 100 -6.66 11.68 2.54
C VAL A 100 -6.17 12.09 3.93
N GLN A 101 -6.96 11.80 4.97
CA GLN A 101 -6.68 12.28 6.34
C GLN A 101 -5.55 11.49 7.01
N LYS A 102 -5.36 10.23 6.62
CA LYS A 102 -4.33 9.37 7.21
C LYS A 102 -3.69 8.45 6.18
N PHE A 103 -2.36 8.47 6.16
CA PHE A 103 -1.55 7.59 5.34
C PHE A 103 -0.63 6.76 6.23
N VAL A 104 -0.59 5.45 5.99
CA VAL A 104 0.36 4.53 6.63
C VAL A 104 1.10 3.78 5.55
N CYS A 105 2.42 3.90 5.52
CA CYS A 105 3.29 3.09 4.66
C CYS A 105 4.15 2.17 5.52
N VAL A 106 4.27 0.91 5.12
CA VAL A 106 5.10 -0.07 5.82
C VAL A 106 6.50 -0.06 5.21
N GLY A 107 7.47 0.37 6.01
CA GLY A 107 8.89 0.27 5.67
C GLY A 107 9.44 -1.15 5.81
N THR A 108 10.71 -1.31 5.45
CA THR A 108 11.43 -2.57 5.56
C THR A 108 12.71 -2.40 6.36
N ILE A 109 13.07 -3.41 7.15
CA ILE A 109 14.35 -3.45 7.86
C ILE A 109 15.55 -3.41 6.88
N CYS A 110 15.36 -3.85 5.64
CA CYS A 110 16.39 -3.82 4.60
C CYS A 110 16.84 -2.42 4.18
N ALA A 111 16.14 -1.36 4.64
CA ALA A 111 16.57 0.03 4.41
C ALA A 111 17.80 0.41 5.25
N TYR A 112 18.12 -0.37 6.28
CA TYR A 112 19.27 -0.14 7.15
C TYR A 112 20.46 -1.03 6.77
N PRO A 113 21.70 -0.56 6.97
CA PRO A 113 22.88 -1.37 6.71
C PRO A 113 22.92 -2.57 7.66
N LYS A 114 23.40 -3.71 7.16
CA LYS A 114 23.55 -4.92 7.96
C LYS A 114 24.63 -4.77 9.05
N TYR A 115 25.64 -3.94 8.78
CA TYR A 115 26.76 -3.67 9.68
C TYR A 115 26.88 -2.15 9.84
N THR A 116 27.05 -1.70 11.07
CA THR A 116 27.29 -0.30 11.46
C THR A 116 28.70 -0.14 11.98
#